data_AF-A0A545VDI4-F1
#
_entry.id   AF-A0A545VDI4-F1
#
_cell.length_a   1.000
_cell.length_b   1.000
_cell.length_c   1.000
_cell.angle_alpha   90.00
_cell.angle_beta   90.00
_cell.angle_gamma   90.00
#
_symmetry.space_group_name_H-M   'P 1'
#
loop_
_entity.id
_entity.type
_entity.pdbx_description
1 polymer ?
#
loop_
_entity_poly.entity_id
_entity_poly.type
_entity_poly.pdbx_seq_one_letter_code
_entity_poly.pdbx_strand_id
1 'polypeptide(L)'
;MLGSQVHKLCIHYGPLIGHIGDEPIHDFPTPDALSGDKVESHLRELGFGYRAKYIAQTARVIAKEKPAGWLETLRNPESALKTVGMVAADSVPTYKAAHEELLALTGVGPKVADCVCLMGLGWGESVPVDTHVWQIAQRDYKMGKSKSKTFNKAMYDAVGDHFRAIWGSYAGWAHSVLFTADLKSFADRPPKAEPVSEGETSPKEEKSGTDSKKRVKTEIAVEVKAEQVDAVLSSMELPAKRRRTRRRL
;
A
#
# COMPACT_ATOMS: atom_id res chain seq x y z
N MET A 1 -4.66 13.38 -13.57
CA MET A 1 -5.88 12.58 -13.84
C MET A 1 -6.64 12.20 -12.56
N LEU A 2 -6.01 11.71 -11.49
CA LEU A 2 -6.70 11.42 -10.20
C LEU A 2 -6.77 12.63 -9.25
N GLY A 3 -5.66 13.37 -9.05
CA GLY A 3 -5.64 14.54 -8.16
C GLY A 3 -6.67 15.61 -8.53
N SER A 4 -6.88 15.86 -9.82
CA SER A 4 -7.93 16.77 -10.31
C SER A 4 -9.35 16.30 -9.97
N GLN A 5 -9.63 14.99 -9.96
CA GLN A 5 -10.94 14.47 -9.55
C GLN A 5 -11.15 14.65 -8.04
N VAL A 6 -10.14 14.36 -7.22
CA VAL A 6 -10.21 14.59 -5.76
C VAL A 6 -10.45 16.07 -5.45
N HIS A 7 -9.74 16.97 -6.13
CA HIS A 7 -9.92 18.41 -5.96
C HIS A 7 -11.34 18.87 -6.32
N LYS A 8 -11.90 18.40 -7.45
CA LYS A 8 -13.31 18.65 -7.80
C LYS A 8 -14.27 18.13 -6.73
N LEU A 9 -13.99 16.96 -6.17
CA LEU A 9 -14.82 16.39 -5.11
C LEU A 9 -14.88 17.32 -3.89
N CYS A 10 -13.74 17.84 -3.46
CA CYS A 10 -13.64 18.80 -2.35
C CYS A 10 -14.38 20.11 -2.67
N ILE A 11 -14.16 20.70 -3.84
CA ILE A 11 -14.84 21.97 -4.21
C ILE A 11 -16.37 21.83 -4.17
N HIS A 12 -16.90 20.73 -4.69
CA HIS A 12 -18.35 20.59 -4.87
C HIS A 12 -19.09 20.02 -3.65
N TYR A 13 -18.40 19.28 -2.77
CA TYR A 13 -19.05 18.57 -1.65
C TYR A 13 -18.35 18.76 -0.31
N GLY A 14 -17.12 19.28 -0.30
CA GLY A 14 -16.34 19.54 0.90
C GLY A 14 -16.72 20.87 1.55
N PRO A 15 -16.68 20.96 2.89
CA PRO A 15 -16.90 22.22 3.59
C PRO A 15 -15.77 23.21 3.25
N LEU A 16 -16.13 24.48 3.05
CA LEU A 16 -15.17 25.56 2.84
C LEU A 16 -14.39 25.81 4.15
N ILE A 17 -13.07 25.69 4.10
CA ILE A 17 -12.18 26.01 5.21
C ILE A 17 -11.82 27.50 5.18
N GLY A 18 -11.52 28.04 4.00
CA GLY A 18 -11.10 29.43 3.82
C GLY A 18 -10.59 29.70 2.41
N HIS A 19 -9.83 30.78 2.24
CA HIS A 19 -9.24 31.19 0.97
C HIS A 19 -7.74 31.42 1.10
N ILE A 20 -6.98 31.09 0.06
CA ILE A 20 -5.60 31.51 -0.12
C ILE A 20 -5.55 32.42 -1.35
N GLY A 21 -5.50 33.73 -1.13
CA GLY A 21 -5.80 34.69 -2.19
C GLY A 21 -7.26 34.56 -2.63
N ASP A 22 -7.49 34.42 -3.93
CA ASP A 22 -8.84 34.23 -4.51
C ASP A 22 -9.24 32.75 -4.64
N GLU A 23 -8.37 31.82 -4.25
CA GLU A 23 -8.61 30.38 -4.40
C GLU A 23 -9.29 29.81 -3.14
N PRO A 24 -10.50 29.22 -3.26
CA PRO A 24 -11.18 28.59 -2.13
C PRO A 24 -10.56 27.24 -1.78
N ILE A 25 -10.29 27.04 -0.49
CA ILE A 25 -9.75 25.79 0.06
C ILE A 25 -10.87 25.06 0.80
N HIS A 26 -11.18 23.86 0.33
CA HIS A 26 -12.21 22.99 0.88
C HIS A 26 -11.59 21.75 1.54
N ASP A 27 -12.23 21.26 2.59
CA ASP A 27 -11.90 19.97 3.18
C ASP A 27 -12.41 18.80 2.31
N PHE A 28 -12.05 17.58 2.68
CA PHE A 28 -12.65 16.38 2.09
C PHE A 28 -14.12 16.23 2.54
N PRO A 29 -15.06 15.85 1.64
CA PRO A 29 -16.46 15.70 2.01
C PRO A 29 -16.70 14.57 3.02
N THR A 30 -17.71 14.76 3.87
CA THR A 30 -18.23 13.68 4.72
C THR A 30 -19.02 12.65 3.89
N PRO A 31 -19.19 11.42 4.38
CA PRO A 31 -20.07 10.44 3.74
C PRO A 31 -21.49 10.96 3.52
N ASP A 32 -22.05 11.69 4.48
CA ASP A 32 -23.39 12.29 4.38
C ASP A 32 -23.52 13.25 3.19
N ALA A 33 -22.52 14.12 2.98
CA ALA A 33 -22.49 15.07 1.86
C ALA A 33 -22.51 14.38 0.48
N LEU A 34 -22.04 13.12 0.42
CA LEU A 34 -21.99 12.30 -0.80
C LEU A 34 -23.13 11.28 -0.90
N SER A 35 -24.07 11.26 0.05
CA SER A 35 -25.13 10.23 0.13
C SER A 35 -26.42 10.59 -0.61
N GLY A 36 -26.55 11.83 -1.11
CA GLY A 36 -27.75 12.36 -1.75
C GLY A 36 -28.09 11.71 -3.11
N ASP A 37 -29.36 11.78 -3.50
CA ASP A 37 -29.88 11.10 -4.69
C ASP A 37 -29.27 11.62 -6.01
N LYS A 38 -28.94 12.91 -6.07
CA LYS A 38 -28.35 13.57 -7.26
C LYS A 38 -26.82 13.48 -7.32
N VAL A 39 -26.16 12.92 -6.30
CA VAL A 39 -24.68 12.92 -6.23
C VAL A 39 -24.07 12.12 -7.37
N GLU A 40 -24.61 10.94 -7.69
CA GLU A 40 -24.07 10.11 -8.77
C GLU A 40 -24.14 10.84 -10.13
N SER A 41 -25.28 11.42 -10.49
CA SER A 41 -25.44 12.12 -11.76
C SER A 41 -24.51 13.32 -11.87
N HIS A 42 -24.40 14.11 -10.80
CA HIS A 42 -23.51 15.26 -10.78
C HIS A 42 -22.03 14.84 -10.86
N LEU A 43 -21.60 13.77 -10.18
CA LEU A 43 -20.25 13.23 -10.32
C LEU A 43 -19.96 12.73 -11.75
N ARG A 44 -20.95 12.21 -12.47
CA ARG A 44 -20.79 11.83 -13.88
C ARG A 44 -20.55 13.07 -14.75
N GLU A 45 -21.32 14.14 -14.54
CA GLU A 45 -21.14 15.42 -15.22
C GLU A 45 -19.75 16.03 -14.95
N LEU A 46 -19.24 15.88 -13.73
CA LEU A 46 -17.88 16.33 -13.36
C LEU A 46 -16.74 15.46 -13.92
N GLY A 47 -17.06 14.35 -14.58
CA GLY A 47 -16.11 13.49 -15.29
C GLY A 47 -15.58 12.30 -14.50
N PHE A 48 -16.25 11.88 -13.41
CA PHE A 48 -15.83 10.68 -12.64
C PHE A 48 -16.14 9.36 -13.36
N GLY A 49 -16.94 9.41 -14.43
CA GLY A 49 -17.30 8.25 -15.24
C GLY A 49 -18.01 7.17 -14.43
N TYR A 50 -17.64 5.91 -14.62
CA TYR A 50 -18.26 4.79 -13.90
C TYR A 50 -18.02 4.83 -12.38
N ARG A 51 -16.96 5.51 -11.91
CA ARG A 51 -16.63 5.60 -10.48
C ARG A 51 -17.61 6.46 -9.69
N ALA A 52 -18.36 7.33 -10.37
CA ALA A 52 -19.42 8.13 -9.75
C ALA A 52 -20.41 7.26 -8.98
N LYS A 53 -20.80 6.11 -9.55
CA LYS A 53 -21.66 5.11 -8.91
C LYS A 53 -21.03 4.57 -7.63
N TYR A 54 -19.75 4.21 -7.68
CA TYR A 54 -19.04 3.60 -6.55
C TYR A 54 -18.94 4.56 -5.36
N ILE A 55 -18.61 5.83 -5.64
CA ILE A 55 -18.51 6.88 -4.63
C ILE A 55 -19.87 7.10 -3.96
N ALA A 56 -20.92 7.36 -4.75
CA ALA A 56 -22.25 7.65 -4.21
C ALA A 56 -22.86 6.46 -3.44
N GLN A 57 -22.66 5.23 -3.93
CA GLN A 57 -23.16 4.03 -3.23
C GLN A 57 -22.39 3.74 -1.95
N THR A 58 -21.05 3.82 -1.98
CA THR A 58 -20.22 3.62 -0.79
C THR A 58 -20.53 4.67 0.28
N ALA A 59 -20.67 5.94 -0.12
CA ALA A 59 -21.06 7.02 0.79
C ALA A 59 -22.41 6.76 1.46
N ARG A 60 -23.42 6.29 0.70
CA ARG A 60 -24.73 5.90 1.26
C ARG A 60 -24.62 4.77 2.27
N VAL A 61 -23.89 3.70 1.96
CA VAL A 61 -23.70 2.57 2.89
C VAL A 61 -23.04 3.06 4.18
N ILE A 62 -21.97 3.85 4.08
CA ILE A 62 -21.27 4.37 5.27
C ILE A 62 -22.16 5.31 6.09
N ALA A 63 -22.88 6.24 5.44
CA ALA A 63 -23.69 7.23 6.13
C ALA A 63 -24.99 6.67 6.74
N LYS A 64 -25.62 5.69 6.09
CA LYS A 64 -26.99 5.25 6.42
C LYS A 64 -27.09 3.84 6.99
N GLU A 65 -26.12 2.97 6.73
CA GLU A 65 -26.21 1.54 7.07
C GLU A 65 -25.17 1.11 8.10
N LYS A 66 -23.95 1.66 8.02
CA LYS A 66 -22.88 1.36 8.99
C LYS A 66 -23.05 2.21 10.26
N PRO A 67 -22.66 1.68 11.45
CA PRO A 67 -22.69 2.47 12.67
C PRO A 67 -21.69 3.63 12.61
N ALA A 68 -21.97 4.70 13.35
CA ALA A 68 -21.03 5.82 13.50
C ALA A 68 -19.68 5.31 14.03
N GLY A 69 -18.59 5.77 13.42
CA GLY A 69 -17.25 5.31 13.79
C GLY A 69 -16.86 3.93 13.24
N TRP A 70 -17.66 3.33 12.35
CA TRP A 70 -17.37 1.98 11.82
C TRP A 70 -16.00 1.87 11.14
N LEU A 71 -15.56 2.86 10.39
CA LEU A 71 -14.26 2.78 9.70
C LEU A 71 -13.10 2.81 10.71
N GLU A 72 -13.29 3.52 11.82
CA GLU A 72 -12.36 3.67 12.93
C GLU A 72 -12.19 2.36 13.71
N THR A 73 -13.22 1.50 13.74
CA THR A 73 -13.11 0.16 14.35
C THR A 73 -12.24 -0.80 13.55
N LEU A 74 -12.00 -0.51 12.26
CA LEU A 74 -11.13 -1.32 11.39
C LEU A 74 -9.64 -0.92 11.48
N ARG A 75 -9.32 0.14 12.23
CA ARG A 75 -7.96 0.69 12.35
C ARG A 75 -7.05 -0.28 13.09
N ASN A 76 -5.79 -0.36 12.67
CA ASN A 76 -4.75 -1.06 13.40
C ASN A 76 -4.61 -0.44 14.81
N PRO A 77 -4.78 -1.21 15.90
CA PRO A 77 -4.65 -0.70 17.26
C PRO A 77 -3.24 -0.20 17.58
N GLU A 78 -2.22 -0.67 16.86
CA GLU A 78 -0.83 -0.21 17.00
C GLU A 78 -0.55 1.07 16.19
N SER A 79 -1.53 1.58 15.43
CA SER A 79 -1.37 2.81 14.66
C SER A 79 -1.19 4.02 15.59
N ALA A 80 -0.27 4.91 15.25
CA ALA A 80 -0.10 6.18 15.94
C ALA A 80 -1.34 7.10 15.87
N LEU A 81 -2.26 6.84 14.94
CA LEU A 81 -3.55 7.52 14.86
C LEU A 81 -4.47 7.05 15.98
N LYS A 82 -4.72 7.94 16.95
CA LYS A 82 -5.67 7.69 18.04
C LYS A 82 -7.07 7.45 17.46
N THR A 83 -7.65 6.29 17.75
CA THR A 83 -9.07 6.02 17.51
C THR A 83 -9.90 6.93 18.41
N VAL A 84 -10.64 7.87 17.82
CA VAL A 84 -11.57 8.73 18.57
C VAL A 84 -12.88 7.97 18.74
N GLY A 85 -13.33 7.80 19.98
CA GLY A 85 -14.61 7.14 20.29
C GLY A 85 -14.52 5.61 20.25
N MET A 86 -13.70 5.04 21.13
CA MET A 86 -13.61 3.58 21.33
C MET A 86 -15.01 2.95 21.39
N VAL A 87 -15.35 2.17 20.37
CA VAL A 87 -16.37 1.15 20.47
C VAL A 87 -15.67 -0.04 21.12
N ALA A 88 -16.21 -0.55 22.23
CA ALA A 88 -15.75 -1.80 22.81
C ALA A 88 -16.04 -2.91 21.79
N ALA A 89 -15.09 -3.20 20.92
CA ALA A 89 -15.13 -4.39 20.09
C ALA A 89 -14.66 -5.55 20.97
N ASP A 90 -15.47 -6.60 21.06
CA ASP A 90 -15.12 -7.84 21.78
C ASP A 90 -13.88 -8.55 21.21
N SER A 91 -13.39 -8.08 20.06
CA SER A 91 -12.21 -8.60 19.36
C SER A 91 -11.32 -7.49 18.85
N VAL A 92 -10.00 -7.67 19.02
CA VAL A 92 -8.98 -6.83 18.38
C VAL A 92 -9.07 -7.01 16.86
N PRO A 93 -9.22 -5.93 16.06
CA PRO A 93 -9.29 -6.05 14.62
C PRO A 93 -7.98 -6.62 14.06
N THR A 94 -8.06 -7.29 12.92
CA THR A 94 -6.89 -7.77 12.17
C THR A 94 -6.89 -7.15 10.79
N TYR A 95 -5.72 -7.05 10.16
CA TYR A 95 -5.60 -6.62 8.76
C TYR A 95 -6.56 -7.38 7.83
N LYS A 96 -6.66 -8.71 7.97
CA LYS A 96 -7.55 -9.53 7.14
C LYS A 96 -9.03 -9.20 7.36
N ALA A 97 -9.46 -9.04 8.60
CA ALA A 97 -10.84 -8.66 8.91
C ALA A 97 -11.18 -7.27 8.37
N ALA A 98 -10.28 -6.30 8.53
CA ALA A 98 -10.44 -4.95 7.97
C ALA A 98 -10.53 -4.98 6.43
N HIS A 99 -9.68 -5.79 5.79
CA HIS A 99 -9.68 -5.97 4.33
C HIS A 99 -11.00 -6.57 3.82
N GLU A 100 -11.49 -7.62 4.48
CA GLU A 100 -12.76 -8.29 4.14
C GLU A 100 -13.96 -7.35 4.28
N GLU A 101 -14.02 -6.55 5.35
CA GLU A 101 -15.05 -5.52 5.55
C GLU A 101 -15.04 -4.46 4.44
N LEU A 102 -13.86 -4.03 3.99
CA LEU A 102 -13.72 -3.06 2.89
C LEU A 102 -14.13 -3.65 1.54
N LEU A 103 -13.86 -4.94 1.28
CA LEU A 103 -14.25 -5.63 0.05
C LEU A 103 -15.77 -5.72 -0.15
N ALA A 104 -16.55 -5.59 0.92
CA ALA A 104 -18.01 -5.55 0.83
C ALA A 104 -18.53 -4.25 0.20
N LEU A 105 -17.70 -3.19 0.14
CA LEU A 105 -18.09 -1.89 -0.42
C LEU A 105 -18.07 -1.90 -1.96
N THR A 106 -19.11 -1.33 -2.57
CA THR A 106 -19.22 -1.31 -4.03
C THR A 106 -18.08 -0.52 -4.67
N GLY A 107 -17.32 -1.18 -5.55
CA GLY A 107 -16.20 -0.57 -6.27
C GLY A 107 -14.87 -0.67 -5.55
N VAL A 108 -14.83 -1.31 -4.37
CA VAL A 108 -13.61 -1.61 -3.63
C VAL A 108 -13.18 -3.05 -3.96
N GLY A 109 -12.11 -3.18 -4.75
CA GLY A 109 -11.45 -4.47 -4.99
C GLY A 109 -10.23 -4.66 -4.07
N PRO A 110 -9.55 -5.82 -4.11
CA PRO A 110 -8.43 -6.15 -3.21
C PRO A 110 -7.38 -5.05 -3.13
N LYS A 111 -6.88 -4.58 -4.29
CA LYS A 111 -5.92 -3.48 -4.35
C LYS A 111 -6.40 -2.20 -3.66
N VAL A 112 -7.66 -1.83 -3.82
CA VAL A 112 -8.20 -0.61 -3.19
C VAL A 112 -8.33 -0.82 -1.69
N ALA A 113 -8.84 -1.97 -1.25
CA ALA A 113 -8.90 -2.33 0.16
C ALA A 113 -7.51 -2.29 0.81
N ASP A 114 -6.50 -2.88 0.17
CA ASP A 114 -5.11 -2.87 0.66
C ASP A 114 -4.53 -1.45 0.73
N CYS A 115 -4.82 -0.59 -0.24
CA CYS A 115 -4.44 0.82 -0.18
C CYS A 115 -5.04 1.52 1.05
N VAL A 116 -6.33 1.26 1.35
CA VAL A 116 -7.00 1.83 2.53
C VAL A 116 -6.43 1.25 3.81
N CYS A 117 -6.19 -0.06 3.87
CA CYS A 117 -5.56 -0.72 5.01
C CYS A 117 -4.17 -0.13 5.31
N LEU A 118 -3.32 0.03 4.30
CA LEU A 118 -1.97 0.54 4.46
C LEU A 118 -1.95 2.03 4.84
N MET A 119 -2.59 2.89 4.05
CA MET A 119 -2.44 4.35 4.14
C MET A 119 -3.48 5.02 5.04
N GLY A 120 -4.64 4.42 5.26
CA GLY A 120 -5.74 4.99 6.05
C GLY A 120 -5.91 4.37 7.43
N LEU A 121 -5.76 3.03 7.52
CA LEU A 121 -6.01 2.26 8.74
C LEU A 121 -4.74 1.85 9.49
N GLY A 122 -3.55 2.05 8.91
CA GLY A 122 -2.27 1.81 9.58
C GLY A 122 -1.82 0.34 9.62
N TRP A 123 -2.36 -0.52 8.78
CA TRP A 123 -1.91 -1.91 8.62
C TRP A 123 -0.64 -1.95 7.76
N GLY A 124 0.54 -1.81 8.41
CA GLY A 124 1.83 -1.75 7.73
C GLY A 124 2.20 -3.00 6.91
N GLU A 125 1.56 -4.14 7.21
CA GLU A 125 1.74 -5.40 6.51
C GLU A 125 0.90 -5.51 5.21
N SER A 126 -0.05 -4.60 5.00
CA SER A 126 -0.91 -4.56 3.82
C SER A 126 -0.11 -4.22 2.56
N VAL A 127 -0.17 -5.05 1.52
CA VAL A 127 0.59 -4.86 0.27
C VAL A 127 -0.37 -4.68 -0.91
N PRO A 128 -0.60 -3.45 -1.39
CA PRO A 128 -1.50 -3.21 -2.51
C PRO A 128 -0.89 -3.68 -3.83
N VAL A 129 -1.23 -4.90 -4.27
CA VAL A 129 -0.68 -5.47 -5.52
C VAL A 129 -1.45 -4.94 -6.74
N ASP A 130 -0.78 -4.17 -7.59
CA ASP A 130 -1.27 -3.80 -8.92
C ASP A 130 -0.42 -4.40 -10.04
N THR A 131 -0.63 -3.95 -11.28
CA THR A 131 0.13 -4.44 -12.42
C THR A 131 1.62 -4.10 -12.36
N HIS A 132 2.00 -2.97 -11.76
CA HIS A 132 3.41 -2.58 -11.57
C HIS A 132 4.05 -3.45 -10.49
N VAL A 133 3.36 -3.62 -9.36
CA VAL A 133 3.84 -4.50 -8.27
C VAL A 133 4.08 -5.92 -8.77
N TRP A 134 3.16 -6.42 -9.61
CA TRP A 134 3.32 -7.73 -10.25
C TRP A 134 4.52 -7.79 -11.20
N GLN A 135 4.85 -6.70 -11.90
CA GLN A 135 6.04 -6.62 -12.74
C GLN A 135 7.32 -6.64 -11.91
N ILE A 136 7.37 -5.88 -10.82
CA ILE A 136 8.49 -5.85 -9.85
C ILE A 136 8.71 -7.25 -9.26
N ALA A 137 7.65 -7.91 -8.80
CA ALA A 137 7.70 -9.28 -8.28
C ALA A 137 8.33 -10.28 -9.26
N GLN A 138 7.98 -10.20 -10.54
CA GLN A 138 8.54 -11.09 -11.56
C GLN A 138 9.98 -10.74 -11.92
N ARG A 139 10.30 -9.44 -12.03
CA ARG A 139 11.61 -8.93 -12.46
C ARG A 139 12.68 -9.14 -11.38
N ASP A 140 12.37 -8.74 -10.16
CA ASP A 140 13.37 -8.58 -9.10
C ASP A 140 13.37 -9.75 -8.10
N TYR A 141 12.19 -10.33 -7.85
CA TYR A 141 12.00 -11.42 -6.89
C TYR A 141 11.87 -12.80 -7.54
N LYS A 142 11.98 -12.86 -8.87
CA LYS A 142 11.88 -14.10 -9.66
C LYS A 142 10.60 -14.89 -9.37
N MET A 143 9.52 -14.23 -8.94
CA MET A 143 8.23 -14.90 -8.77
C MET A 143 7.76 -15.45 -10.11
N GLY A 144 7.39 -16.73 -10.12
CA GLY A 144 7.22 -17.52 -11.33
C GLY A 144 6.24 -16.87 -12.33
N LYS A 145 6.58 -16.97 -13.61
CA LYS A 145 5.67 -16.61 -14.71
C LYS A 145 4.46 -17.54 -14.63
N SER A 146 3.33 -17.03 -14.13
CA SER A 146 2.10 -17.82 -14.09
C SER A 146 1.73 -18.27 -15.50
N LYS A 147 1.36 -19.55 -15.66
CA LYS A 147 0.81 -20.07 -16.92
C LYS A 147 -0.53 -19.40 -17.29
N SER A 148 -1.18 -18.74 -16.33
CA SER A 148 -2.35 -17.91 -16.53
C SER A 148 -1.94 -16.49 -16.91
N LYS A 149 -2.43 -16.00 -18.05
CA LYS A 149 -2.32 -14.58 -18.45
C LYS A 149 -3.23 -13.67 -17.61
N THR A 150 -4.18 -14.24 -16.86
CA THR A 150 -5.13 -13.49 -16.06
C THR A 150 -4.63 -13.42 -14.62
N PHE A 151 -4.46 -12.20 -14.14
CA PHE A 151 -4.19 -11.89 -12.74
C PHE A 151 -5.42 -12.26 -11.90
N ASN A 152 -5.30 -13.28 -11.07
CA ASN A 152 -6.39 -13.83 -10.27
C ASN A 152 -6.12 -13.66 -8.77
N LYS A 153 -7.13 -13.94 -7.93
CA LYS A 153 -7.02 -13.78 -6.47
C LYS A 153 -5.86 -14.57 -5.86
N ALA A 154 -5.64 -15.81 -6.30
CA ALA A 154 -4.54 -16.63 -5.78
C ALA A 154 -3.16 -16.03 -6.08
N MET A 155 -2.99 -15.44 -7.27
CA MET A 155 -1.77 -14.72 -7.61
C MET A 155 -1.61 -13.43 -6.79
N TYR A 156 -2.70 -12.70 -6.57
CA TYR A 156 -2.72 -11.53 -5.69
C TYR A 156 -2.22 -11.88 -4.28
N ASP A 157 -2.84 -12.90 -3.68
CA ASP A 157 -2.54 -13.35 -2.32
C ASP A 157 -1.09 -13.84 -2.21
N ALA A 158 -0.62 -14.64 -3.18
CA ALA A 158 0.74 -15.16 -3.20
C ALA A 158 1.80 -14.04 -3.28
N VAL A 159 1.55 -12.99 -4.05
CA VAL A 159 2.46 -11.84 -4.14
C VAL A 159 2.52 -11.10 -2.82
N GLY A 160 1.37 -10.83 -2.20
CA GLY A 160 1.30 -10.18 -0.90
C GLY A 160 1.96 -11.02 0.20
N ASP A 161 1.71 -12.34 0.23
CA ASP A 161 2.33 -13.28 1.17
C ASP A 161 3.86 -13.31 1.03
N HIS A 162 4.35 -13.33 -0.21
CA HIS A 162 5.79 -13.30 -0.48
C HIS A 162 6.45 -12.04 0.06
N PHE A 163 5.88 -10.86 -0.19
CA PHE A 163 6.44 -9.60 0.32
C PHE A 163 6.34 -9.50 1.85
N ARG A 164 5.26 -9.99 2.45
CA ARG A 164 5.15 -10.10 3.93
C ARG A 164 6.18 -11.05 4.52
N ALA A 165 6.51 -12.16 3.85
CA ALA A 165 7.54 -13.08 4.31
C ALA A 165 8.95 -12.45 4.30
N ILE A 166 9.23 -11.49 3.41
CA ILE A 166 10.53 -10.82 3.30
C ILE A 166 10.63 -9.63 4.25
N TRP A 167 9.58 -8.80 4.31
CA TRP A 167 9.63 -7.49 4.98
C TRP A 167 8.82 -7.41 6.27
N GLY A 168 8.13 -8.49 6.65
CA GLY A 168 7.38 -8.58 7.90
C GLY A 168 6.25 -7.55 8.01
N SER A 169 6.09 -7.00 9.21
CA SER A 169 5.00 -6.09 9.58
C SER A 169 5.01 -4.73 8.86
N TYR A 170 6.08 -4.41 8.12
CA TYR A 170 6.23 -3.17 7.36
C TYR A 170 6.30 -3.42 5.84
N ALA A 171 5.84 -4.59 5.38
CA ALA A 171 5.89 -4.96 3.96
C ALA A 171 5.22 -3.95 3.02
N GLY A 172 4.11 -3.33 3.43
CA GLY A 172 3.45 -2.28 2.66
C GLY A 172 4.32 -1.04 2.49
N TRP A 173 5.05 -0.63 3.52
CA TRP A 173 5.96 0.52 3.48
C TRP A 173 7.20 0.24 2.63
N ALA A 174 7.82 -0.94 2.80
CA ALA A 174 8.95 -1.36 1.97
C ALA A 174 8.55 -1.42 0.49
N HIS A 175 7.36 -1.97 0.21
CA HIS A 175 6.77 -1.98 -1.12
C HIS A 175 6.58 -0.56 -1.69
N SER A 176 6.10 0.41 -0.90
CA SER A 176 5.92 1.80 -1.36
C SER A 176 7.23 2.45 -1.84
N VAL A 177 8.38 2.07 -1.27
CA VAL A 177 9.69 2.53 -1.73
C VAL A 177 10.00 1.98 -3.12
N LEU A 178 9.82 0.67 -3.33
CA LEU A 178 10.04 0.05 -4.65
C LEU A 178 9.08 0.61 -5.71
N PHE A 179 7.81 0.76 -5.37
CA PHE A 179 6.81 1.34 -6.27
C PHE A 179 7.23 2.76 -6.71
N THR A 180 7.70 3.58 -5.77
CA THR A 180 8.16 4.94 -6.05
C THR A 180 9.39 4.94 -6.96
N ALA A 181 10.34 4.04 -6.72
CA ALA A 181 11.54 3.89 -7.55
C ALA A 181 11.22 3.47 -9.00
N ASP A 182 10.13 2.74 -9.23
CA ASP A 182 9.69 2.29 -10.55
C ASP A 182 8.85 3.34 -11.32
N LEU A 183 8.50 4.47 -10.68
CA LEU A 183 7.82 5.56 -11.37
C LEU A 183 8.74 6.20 -12.41
N LYS A 184 8.20 6.50 -13.60
CA LYS A 184 8.94 7.10 -14.73
C LYS A 184 9.74 8.35 -14.35
N SER A 185 9.24 9.15 -13.40
CA SER A 185 9.92 10.35 -12.88
C SER A 185 11.27 10.06 -12.21
N PHE A 186 11.55 8.81 -11.85
CA PHE A 186 12.81 8.36 -11.26
C PHE A 186 13.62 7.44 -12.20
N ALA A 187 13.10 7.10 -13.39
CA ALA A 187 13.77 6.21 -14.34
C ALA A 187 15.13 6.75 -14.82
N ASP A 188 15.27 8.08 -14.88
CA ASP A 188 16.49 8.77 -15.35
C ASP A 188 17.48 9.10 -14.21
N ARG A 189 17.16 8.73 -12.96
CA ARG A 189 18.10 8.88 -11.84
C ARG A 189 18.86 7.56 -11.70
N PRO A 190 20.10 7.45 -12.19
CA PRO A 190 20.90 6.28 -11.87
C PRO A 190 21.00 6.17 -10.35
N PRO A 191 21.04 4.94 -9.78
CA PRO A 191 21.37 4.79 -8.38
C PRO A 191 22.73 5.43 -8.19
N LYS A 192 22.74 6.60 -7.56
CA LYS A 192 23.96 7.17 -7.01
C LYS A 192 24.37 6.20 -5.90
N ALA A 193 25.19 5.23 -6.24
CA ALA A 193 26.09 4.60 -5.30
C ALA A 193 27.08 5.68 -4.88
N GLU A 194 26.63 6.61 -4.04
CA GLU A 194 27.54 7.32 -3.16
C GLU A 194 28.09 6.23 -2.23
N PRO A 195 29.40 5.96 -2.20
CA PRO A 195 29.93 5.09 -1.16
C PRO A 195 29.44 5.66 0.17
N VAL A 196 28.83 4.80 0.99
CA VAL A 196 28.48 5.14 2.37
C VAL A 196 29.78 5.53 3.04
N SER A 197 30.05 6.82 3.09
CA SER A 197 30.95 7.37 4.08
C SER A 197 30.19 7.24 5.39
N GLU A 198 30.64 6.31 6.22
CA GLU A 198 30.30 6.28 7.63
C GLU A 198 30.64 7.67 8.18
N GLY A 199 29.60 8.40 8.58
CA GLY A 199 29.72 9.72 9.16
C GLY A 199 28.64 9.88 10.22
N GLU A 200 28.81 9.18 11.36
CA GLU A 200 28.13 9.57 12.58
C GLU A 200 28.74 10.85 13.17
N THR A 201 27.84 11.61 13.76
CA THR A 201 27.89 12.99 14.20
C THR A 201 28.56 13.25 15.55
N SER A 202 29.33 14.36 15.57
CA SER A 202 29.45 15.41 16.62
C SER A 202 30.31 15.18 17.89
N PRO A 203 30.77 16.25 18.61
CA PRO A 203 30.62 17.70 18.39
C PRO A 203 31.96 18.48 18.25
N LYS A 204 31.82 19.76 17.86
CA LYS A 204 32.88 20.78 17.75
C LYS A 204 33.69 20.96 19.05
N GLU A 205 35.00 21.07 18.91
CA GLU A 205 35.81 22.08 19.61
C GLU A 205 36.98 22.51 18.71
N GLU A 206 37.23 23.83 18.68
CA GLU A 206 38.21 24.50 17.83
C GLU A 206 39.66 24.19 18.26
N LYS A 207 40.57 24.01 17.28
CA LYS A 207 41.71 24.94 17.06
C LYS A 207 42.62 24.53 15.90
N SER A 208 43.30 25.57 15.42
CA SER A 208 44.16 25.77 14.24
C SER A 208 45.27 24.75 13.95
N GLY A 209 45.63 24.64 12.66
CA GLY A 209 47.04 24.69 12.24
C GLY A 209 47.59 23.52 11.42
N THR A 210 47.59 23.70 10.10
CA THR A 210 48.70 23.44 9.15
C THR A 210 49.33 22.02 9.02
N ASP A 211 48.97 21.38 7.90
CA ASP A 211 49.80 20.69 6.88
C ASP A 211 50.99 19.78 7.31
N SER A 212 50.88 18.46 7.06
CA SER A 212 51.83 17.65 6.24
C SER A 212 51.77 16.12 6.46
N LYS A 213 51.93 15.40 5.34
CA LYS A 213 52.00 13.95 5.07
C LYS A 213 52.77 13.07 6.10
N LYS A 214 52.19 11.91 6.49
CA LYS A 214 52.76 10.55 6.25
C LYS A 214 51.81 9.40 6.65
N ARG A 215 51.88 8.35 5.86
CA ARG A 215 51.09 7.10 5.86
C ARG A 215 51.81 6.04 6.72
N VAL A 216 51.15 5.44 7.72
CA VAL A 216 51.55 4.17 8.34
C VAL A 216 50.31 3.30 8.54
N LYS A 217 50.32 2.12 7.90
CA LYS A 217 49.34 1.04 7.98
C LYS A 217 49.41 0.37 9.36
N THR A 218 48.26 0.04 9.95
CA THR A 218 48.14 -1.13 10.84
C THR A 218 46.88 -1.89 10.43
N GLU A 219 47.06 -3.16 10.06
CA GLU A 219 46.04 -4.08 9.58
C GLU A 219 45.37 -4.76 10.79
N ILE A 220 44.03 -4.80 10.82
CA ILE A 220 43.29 -5.73 11.67
C ILE A 220 42.37 -6.52 10.74
N ALA A 221 42.69 -7.80 10.56
CA ALA A 221 41.89 -8.76 9.83
C ALA A 221 40.70 -9.22 10.68
N VAL A 222 39.49 -9.15 10.12
CA VAL A 222 38.34 -9.89 10.65
C VAL A 222 37.80 -10.76 9.54
N GLU A 223 37.92 -12.06 9.75
CA GLU A 223 37.54 -13.15 8.85
C GLU A 223 36.07 -13.48 9.08
N VAL A 224 35.23 -13.35 8.04
CA VAL A 224 33.83 -13.82 8.07
C VAL A 224 33.71 -15.00 7.12
N LYS A 225 33.49 -16.19 7.70
CA LYS A 225 33.20 -17.42 6.96
C LYS A 225 31.83 -17.32 6.30
N ALA A 226 31.79 -17.51 4.98
CA ALA A 226 30.57 -17.73 4.24
C ALA A 226 30.25 -19.24 4.22
N GLU A 227 29.12 -19.65 4.80
CA GLU A 227 28.55 -20.97 4.55
C GLU A 227 27.62 -20.92 3.33
N GLN A 228 27.90 -21.80 2.37
CA GLN A 228 27.05 -22.09 1.22
C GLN A 228 25.82 -22.89 1.66
N VAL A 229 24.64 -22.46 1.23
CA VAL A 229 23.45 -23.32 1.20
C VAL A 229 22.98 -23.43 -0.24
N ASP A 230 23.37 -24.53 -0.88
CA ASP A 230 22.89 -24.94 -2.19
C ASP A 230 21.73 -25.94 -2.02
N ALA A 231 20.72 -25.78 -2.88
CA ALA A 231 19.72 -26.77 -3.32
C ALA A 231 18.84 -27.51 -2.28
N VAL A 232 17.63 -27.00 -2.02
CA VAL A 232 16.40 -27.83 -1.94
C VAL A 232 15.18 -27.03 -2.41
N LEU A 233 14.72 -27.26 -3.65
CA LEU A 233 13.32 -27.03 -4.07
C LEU A 233 13.08 -27.72 -5.43
N SER A 234 12.95 -29.04 -5.37
CA SER A 234 12.33 -29.84 -6.42
C SER A 234 11.33 -30.80 -5.77
N SER A 235 10.22 -31.04 -6.47
CA SER A 235 9.05 -31.85 -6.11
C SER A 235 7.97 -31.19 -5.23
N MET A 236 7.05 -30.47 -5.89
CA MET A 236 5.63 -30.52 -5.53
C MET A 236 4.87 -31.11 -6.72
N GLU A 237 4.56 -32.40 -6.64
CA GLU A 237 3.63 -33.06 -7.57
C GLU A 237 2.20 -32.65 -7.23
N LEU A 238 1.45 -32.21 -8.24
CA LEU A 238 0.01 -31.95 -8.11
C LEU A 238 -0.76 -33.29 -8.18
N PRO A 239 -1.76 -33.54 -7.32
CA PRO A 239 -2.54 -34.77 -7.39
C PRO A 239 -3.41 -34.85 -8.66
N ALA A 240 -3.47 -36.06 -9.22
CA ALA A 240 -4.16 -36.39 -10.46
C ALA A 240 -5.67 -36.08 -10.43
N LYS A 241 -6.18 -35.47 -11.51
CA LYS A 241 -7.61 -35.23 -11.75
C LYS A 241 -8.38 -36.55 -11.81
N ARG A 242 -9.32 -36.77 -10.87
CA ARG A 242 -10.35 -37.81 -10.98
C ARG A 242 -11.27 -37.50 -12.16
N ARG A 243 -11.21 -38.33 -13.19
CA ARG A 243 -12.08 -38.31 -14.38
C ARG A 243 -13.46 -38.86 -13.98
N ARG A 244 -14.48 -38.00 -13.94
CA ARG A 244 -15.88 -38.41 -13.68
C ARG A 244 -16.46 -38.98 -14.98
N THR A 245 -16.58 -40.29 -15.07
CA THR A 245 -17.27 -40.98 -16.17
C THR A 245 -18.78 -40.76 -16.04
N ARG A 246 -19.38 -40.14 -17.07
CA ARG A 246 -20.83 -40.16 -17.28
C ARG A 246 -21.20 -41.59 -17.70
N ARG A 247 -21.92 -42.32 -16.85
CA ARG A 247 -22.57 -43.58 -17.23
C ARG A 247 -23.94 -43.22 -17.79
N ARG A 248 -24.16 -43.52 -19.08
CA ARG A 248 -25.50 -43.61 -19.68
C ARG A 248 -26.15 -44.88 -19.12
N LEU A 249 -27.34 -44.73 -18.54
CA LEU A 249 -28.55 -45.54 -18.73
C LEU A 249 -29.66 -44.83 -17.96
#